data_AF-A0A4Q6AGR7-F1
#
_entry.id   AF-A0A4Q6AGR7-F1
#
_cell.length_a   1.000
_cell.length_b   1.000
_cell.length_c   1.000
_cell.angle_alpha   90.00
_cell.angle_beta   90.00
_cell.angle_gamma   90.00
#
_symmetry.space_group_name_H-M   'P 1'
#
loop_
_entity.id
_entity.type
_entity.pdbx_description
1 polymer ?
#
loop_
_entity_poly.entity_id
_entity_poly.type
_entity_poly.pdbx_seq_one_letter_code
_entity_poly.pdbx_strand_id
1 'polypeptide(L)'
;MSKSKTAYKNDSWDLVDKMKDDKGAVQRMSKEELPAELKDKSRAEIEAVVAVKTKEREKLQKEIETLSKQRQAYIDEENRKTKTEDDLGAAITTSIIDLAKTRGYISQQ
;
A
#
# COMPACT_ATOMS: atom_id res chain seq x y z
N MET A 1 -3.05 -7.28 -7.23
CA MET A 1 -2.01 -6.22 -7.29
C MET A 1 -2.34 -5.20 -8.38
N SER A 2 -3.33 -4.32 -8.19
CA SER A 2 -3.54 -3.16 -9.07
C SER A 2 -4.70 -2.36 -8.50
N LYS A 3 -4.43 -1.20 -7.87
CA LYS A 3 -5.33 -0.02 -7.69
C LYS A 3 -4.63 1.14 -6.98
N SER A 4 -3.49 0.92 -6.31
CA SER A 4 -2.95 1.93 -5.36
C SER A 4 -1.69 2.69 -5.81
N LYS A 5 -1.05 2.36 -6.93
CA LYS A 5 0.21 3.02 -7.33
C LYS A 5 0.02 4.40 -7.96
N THR A 6 -1.07 4.61 -8.71
CA THR A 6 -1.31 5.87 -9.43
C THR A 6 -2.13 6.88 -8.61
N ALA A 7 -2.86 6.41 -7.60
CA ALA A 7 -3.68 7.25 -6.72
C ALA A 7 -2.87 8.01 -5.65
N TYR A 8 -1.57 7.76 -5.56
CA TYR A 8 -0.66 8.35 -4.57
C TYR A 8 0.29 9.37 -5.22
N LYS A 9 -0.24 10.21 -6.13
CA LYS A 9 0.44 11.45 -6.52
C LYS A 9 0.11 12.49 -5.46
N ASN A 10 0.95 12.56 -4.44
CA ASN A 10 0.83 13.51 -3.33
C ASN A 10 1.46 14.87 -3.64
N ASP A 11 1.73 15.14 -4.92
CA ASP A 11 2.43 16.31 -5.44
C ASP A 11 1.81 17.67 -5.00
N SER A 12 0.59 17.65 -4.46
CA SER A 12 -0.09 18.78 -3.84
C SER A 12 0.35 19.10 -2.40
N TRP A 13 0.93 18.14 -1.66
CA TRP A 13 1.37 18.29 -0.27
C TRP A 13 2.75 17.72 0.02
N ASP A 14 3.30 16.89 -0.87
CA ASP A 14 4.59 16.23 -0.72
C ASP A 14 5.66 16.88 -1.60
N LEU A 15 6.57 17.60 -0.95
CA LEU A 15 7.68 18.26 -1.62
C LEU A 15 8.70 17.27 -2.21
N VAL A 16 8.86 16.09 -1.61
CA VAL A 16 9.77 15.04 -2.11
C VAL A 16 9.26 14.49 -3.43
N ASP A 17 7.96 14.21 -3.53
CA ASP A 17 7.35 13.73 -4.77
C ASP A 17 7.34 14.83 -5.85
N LYS A 18 7.04 16.08 -5.47
CA LYS A 18 7.08 17.22 -6.39
C LYS A 18 8.50 17.49 -6.92
N MET A 19 9.52 17.37 -6.08
CA MET A 19 10.94 17.52 -6.47
C MET A 19 11.48 16.35 -7.28
N LYS A 20 10.86 15.16 -7.16
CA LYS A 20 11.18 14.01 -7.99
C LYS A 20 10.71 14.21 -9.43
N ASP A 21 9.53 14.77 -9.61
CA ASP A 21 8.96 15.09 -10.93
C ASP A 21 9.54 16.40 -11.51
N ASP A 22 9.79 17.42 -10.67
CA ASP A 22 10.39 18.70 -11.05
C ASP A 22 11.44 19.15 -10.02
N LYS A 23 12.71 18.86 -10.30
CA LYS A 23 13.86 19.25 -9.44
C LYS A 23 13.98 20.76 -9.22
N GLY A 24 13.37 21.58 -10.09
CA GLY A 24 13.35 23.04 -9.97
C GLY A 24 12.14 23.58 -9.22
N ALA A 25 11.23 22.73 -8.74
CA ALA A 25 9.99 23.16 -8.09
C ALA A 25 10.25 24.08 -6.90
N VAL A 26 11.21 23.73 -6.03
CA VAL A 26 11.60 24.54 -4.85
C VAL A 26 12.07 25.95 -5.24
N GLN A 27 12.57 26.16 -6.46
CA GLN A 27 12.98 27.49 -6.92
C GLN A 27 11.83 28.36 -7.42
N ARG A 28 10.74 27.74 -7.88
CA ARG A 28 9.55 28.43 -8.41
C ARG A 28 8.43 28.57 -7.39
N MET A 29 8.44 27.75 -6.34
CA MET A 29 7.48 27.81 -5.25
C MET A 29 7.67 29.06 -4.39
N SER A 30 6.54 29.60 -3.94
CA SER A 30 6.50 30.71 -2.98
C SER A 30 6.66 30.20 -1.55
N LYS A 31 7.08 31.06 -0.62
CA LYS A 31 7.28 30.65 0.78
C LYS A 31 6.00 30.15 1.44
N GLU A 32 4.84 30.60 0.99
CA GLU A 32 3.54 30.18 1.54
C GLU A 32 3.23 28.71 1.24
N GLU A 33 3.70 28.21 0.10
CA GLU A 33 3.51 26.83 -0.38
C GLU A 33 4.50 25.83 0.24
N LEU A 34 5.54 26.34 0.91
CA LEU A 34 6.50 25.48 1.59
C LEU A 34 5.89 24.92 2.88
N PRO A 35 6.20 23.67 3.26
CA PRO A 35 5.90 23.14 4.58
C PRO A 35 6.45 24.05 5.70
N ALA A 36 5.75 24.14 6.83
CA ALA A 36 6.11 25.05 7.94
C ALA A 36 7.59 24.92 8.37
N GLU A 37 8.07 23.69 8.51
CA GLU A 37 9.46 23.32 8.83
C GLU A 37 10.51 23.87 7.84
N LEU A 38 10.09 24.21 6.62
CA LEU A 38 10.95 24.62 5.51
C LEU A 38 10.80 26.11 5.17
N LYS A 39 9.81 26.82 5.72
CA LYS A 39 9.55 28.25 5.42
C LYS A 39 10.70 29.17 5.84
N ASP A 40 11.40 28.81 6.92
CA ASP A 40 12.50 29.57 7.51
C ASP A 40 13.88 29.14 6.98
N LYS A 41 13.93 28.11 6.13
CA LYS A 41 15.18 27.60 5.56
C LYS A 41 15.50 28.28 4.22
N SER A 42 16.79 28.33 3.89
CA SER A 42 17.23 28.74 2.55
C SER A 42 16.88 27.68 1.50
N ARG A 43 16.79 28.07 0.22
CA ARG A 43 16.50 27.12 -0.87
C ARG A 43 17.51 25.97 -0.95
N ALA A 44 18.78 26.24 -0.72
CA ALA A 44 19.84 25.22 -0.70
C ALA A 44 19.66 24.23 0.46
N GLU A 45 19.26 24.70 1.65
CA GLU A 45 18.94 23.83 2.78
C GLU A 45 17.69 22.99 2.52
N ILE A 46 16.68 23.57 1.86
CA ILE A 46 15.47 22.85 1.47
C ILE A 46 15.84 21.71 0.50
N GLU A 47 16.64 21.98 -0.52
CA GLU A 47 17.13 20.96 -1.47
C GLU A 47 17.89 19.84 -0.74
N ALA A 48 18.76 20.20 0.22
CA ALA A 48 19.48 19.22 1.02
C ALA A 48 18.54 18.36 1.89
N VAL A 49 17.57 18.98 2.58
CA VAL A 49 16.59 18.27 3.40
C VAL A 49 15.73 17.34 2.55
N VAL A 50 15.26 17.80 1.40
CA VAL A 50 14.49 16.98 0.46
C VAL A 50 15.33 15.80 -0.02
N ALA A 51 16.59 16.01 -0.40
CA ALA A 51 17.48 14.94 -0.86
C ALA A 51 17.70 13.85 0.21
N VAL A 52 17.85 14.25 1.48
CA VAL A 52 17.94 13.29 2.60
C VAL A 52 16.65 12.50 2.75
N LYS A 53 15.50 13.19 2.78
CA LYS A 53 14.18 12.55 2.90
C LYS A 53 13.86 11.61 1.73
N THR A 54 14.32 11.93 0.52
CA THR A 54 14.20 11.04 -0.64
C THR A 54 14.93 9.72 -0.39
N LYS A 55 16.19 9.79 0.09
CA LYS A 55 16.98 8.58 0.38
C LYS A 55 16.35 7.73 1.50
N GLU A 56 15.84 8.39 2.55
CA GLU A 56 15.12 7.71 3.64
C GLU A 56 13.87 6.99 3.11
N ARG A 57 13.08 7.66 2.27
CA ARG A 57 11.89 7.09 1.64
C ARG A 57 12.24 5.88 0.76
N GLU A 58 13.29 5.97 -0.05
CA GLU A 58 13.74 4.84 -0.88
C GLU A 58 14.18 3.65 -0.03
N LYS A 59 14.87 3.90 1.09
CA LYS A 59 15.27 2.84 2.03
C LYS A 59 14.04 2.14 2.64
N LEU A 60 13.08 2.93 3.11
CA LEU A 60 11.82 2.40 3.68
C LEU A 60 11.02 1.61 2.65
N GLN A 61 10.93 2.09 1.40
CA GLN A 61 10.23 1.38 0.33
C GLN A 61 10.86 0.01 0.05
N LYS A 62 12.20 -0.09 0.03
CA LYS A 62 12.91 -1.38 -0.12
C LYS A 62 12.64 -2.31 1.06
N GLU A 63 12.59 -1.79 2.27
CA GLU A 63 12.28 -2.56 3.47
C GLU A 63 10.85 -3.08 3.43
N ILE A 64 9.88 -2.23 3.07
CA ILE A 64 8.47 -2.62 2.87
C ILE A 64 8.34 -3.71 1.80
N GLU A 65 9.06 -3.59 0.69
CA GLU A 65 9.05 -4.61 -0.37
C GLU A 65 9.60 -5.95 0.13
N THR A 66 10.69 -5.90 0.91
CA THR A 66 11.30 -7.08 1.52
C THR A 66 10.35 -7.77 2.49
N LEU A 67 9.76 -7.01 3.42
CA LEU A 67 8.78 -7.50 4.38
C LEU A 67 7.52 -8.04 3.68
N SER A 68 7.07 -7.39 2.61
CA SER A 68 5.92 -7.84 1.82
C SER A 68 6.19 -9.20 1.15
N LYS A 69 7.40 -9.41 0.62
CA LYS A 69 7.82 -10.71 0.08
C LYS A 69 7.88 -11.79 1.15
N GLN A 70 8.44 -11.46 2.32
CA GLN A 70 8.48 -12.38 3.46
C GLN A 70 7.08 -12.77 3.94
N ARG A 71 6.17 -11.79 4.04
CA ARG A 71 4.77 -12.04 4.38
C ARG A 71 4.11 -12.97 3.37
N GLN A 72 4.29 -12.72 2.07
CA GLN A 72 3.69 -13.56 1.03
C GLN A 72 4.25 -14.98 1.09
N ALA A 73 5.57 -15.13 1.26
CA ALA A 73 6.21 -16.44 1.41
C ALA A 73 5.68 -17.20 2.62
N TYR A 74 5.48 -16.53 3.76
CA TYR A 74 4.88 -17.14 4.95
C TYR A 74 3.44 -17.59 4.70
N ILE A 75 2.61 -16.74 4.09
CA ILE A 75 1.22 -17.09 3.73
C ILE A 75 1.20 -18.30 2.79
N ASP A 76 2.06 -18.31 1.76
CA ASP A 76 2.12 -19.40 0.78
C ASP A 76 2.61 -20.72 1.40
N GLU A 77 3.46 -20.64 2.42
CA GLU A 77 3.95 -21.80 3.18
C GLU A 77 2.87 -22.33 4.14
N GLU A 78 2.22 -21.45 4.90
CA GLU A 78 1.15 -21.84 5.81
C GLU A 78 -0.05 -22.40 5.04
N ASN A 79 -0.45 -21.78 3.92
CA ASN A 79 -1.50 -22.31 3.04
C ASN A 79 -1.17 -23.71 2.47
N ARG A 80 0.12 -24.03 2.29
CA ARG A 80 0.55 -25.36 1.85
C ARG A 80 0.47 -26.40 2.97
N LYS A 81 0.74 -25.99 4.21
CA LYS A 81 0.61 -26.85 5.40
C LYS A 81 -0.86 -27.08 5.76
N THR A 82 -1.71 -26.07 5.60
CA THR A 82 -3.15 -26.14 5.81
C THR A 82 -3.90 -26.69 4.59
N LYS A 83 -3.34 -27.69 3.90
CA LYS A 83 -4.12 -28.65 3.07
C LYS A 83 -5.14 -29.47 3.89
N THR A 84 -5.55 -28.97 5.05
CA THR A 84 -6.84 -29.31 5.65
C THR A 84 -7.91 -28.79 4.70
N GLU A 85 -8.72 -29.73 4.20
CA GLU A 85 -10.00 -29.51 3.52
C GLU A 85 -10.60 -28.15 3.80
N ASP A 86 -11.13 -27.52 2.76
CA ASP A 86 -11.92 -26.29 2.78
C ASP A 86 -13.06 -26.39 3.82
N ASP A 87 -12.74 -26.27 5.10
CA ASP A 87 -13.62 -26.62 6.22
C ASP A 87 -14.69 -25.56 6.39
N LEU A 88 -14.31 -24.29 6.13
CA LEU A 88 -15.26 -23.20 6.09
C LEU A 88 -16.14 -23.27 4.84
N GLY A 89 -15.59 -23.52 3.65
CA GLY A 89 -16.38 -23.66 2.42
C GLY A 89 -17.31 -24.87 2.51
N ALA A 90 -16.84 -26.00 3.04
CA ALA A 90 -17.65 -27.19 3.30
C ALA A 90 -18.75 -26.93 4.35
N ALA A 91 -18.44 -26.23 5.45
CA ALA A 91 -19.41 -25.88 6.47
C ALA A 91 -20.49 -24.92 5.96
N ILE A 92 -20.11 -23.92 5.15
CA ILE A 92 -21.04 -23.00 4.50
C ILE A 92 -21.92 -23.75 3.50
N THR A 93 -21.32 -24.60 2.67
CA THR A 93 -22.06 -25.39 1.66
C THR A 93 -23.06 -26.32 2.34
N THR A 94 -22.65 -27.01 3.41
CA THR A 94 -23.53 -27.87 4.22
C THR A 94 -24.68 -27.08 4.83
N SER A 95 -24.39 -25.92 5.43
CA SER A 95 -25.40 -25.05 6.04
C SER A 95 -26.43 -24.55 5.02
N ILE A 96 -25.98 -24.21 3.80
CA ILE A 96 -26.87 -23.80 2.70
C ILE A 96 -27.75 -24.96 2.24
N ILE A 97 -27.19 -26.17 2.09
CA ILE A 97 -27.94 -27.37 1.70
C ILE A 97 -28.99 -27.72 2.75
N ASP A 98 -28.65 -27.68 4.04
CA ASP A 98 -29.58 -28.01 5.12
C ASP A 98 -30.71 -26.97 5.26
N LEU A 99 -30.38 -25.68 5.07
CA LEU A 99 -31.38 -24.64 4.99
C LEU A 99 -32.31 -24.84 3.78
N ALA A 100 -31.77 -25.20 2.62
CA ALA A 100 -32.52 -25.45 1.40
C ALA A 100 -33.49 -26.63 1.57
N LYS A 101 -33.03 -27.75 2.17
CA LYS A 101 -33.88 -28.91 2.52
C LYS A 101 -35.00 -28.51 3.49
N THR A 102 -34.68 -27.76 4.54
CA THR A 102 -35.67 -27.28 5.53
C THR A 102 -36.75 -26.40 4.89
N ARG A 103 -36.38 -25.67 3.82
CA ARG A 103 -37.28 -24.81 3.04
C ARG A 103 -38.01 -25.54 1.90
N GLY A 104 -37.83 -26.85 1.77
CA GLY A 104 -38.52 -27.69 0.76
C GLY A 104 -37.87 -27.71 -0.62
N TYR A 105 -36.65 -27.19 -0.77
CA TYR A 105 -35.91 -27.27 -2.02
C TYR A 105 -35.20 -28.64 -2.14
N ILE A 106 -35.42 -29.32 -3.26
CA ILE A 106 -34.80 -30.60 -3.58
C ILE A 106 -33.72 -30.30 -4.63
N SER A 107 -32.46 -30.60 -4.34
CA SER A 107 -31.39 -30.44 -5.34
C SER A 107 -31.63 -31.42 -6.48
N GLN A 108 -31.88 -30.93 -7.70
CA GLN A 108 -31.79 -31.78 -8.88
C GLN A 108 -30.32 -32.04 -9.21
N GLN A 109 -30.04 -33.30 -9.50
CA GLN A 109 -28.74 -33.83 -9.92
C GLN A 109 -28.44 -33.44 -11.36
#